data_AF-A0A1R1XW47-F1
#
_entry.id   AF-A0A1R1XW47-F1
#
_cell.length_a   1.000
_cell.length_b   1.000
_cell.length_c   1.000
_cell.angle_alpha   90.00
_cell.angle_beta   90.00
_cell.angle_gamma   90.00
#
_symmetry.space_group_name_H-M   'P 1'
#
loop_
_entity.id
_entity.type
_entity.pdbx_description
1 polymer ?
#
loop_
_entity_poly.entity_id
_entity_poly.type
_entity_poly.pdbx_seq_one_letter_code
_entity_poly.pdbx_strand_id
1 'polypeptide(L)' 'MEGETEVIDYDLKGIKTYPEKVLSDLGSGREKCEKCKKGIKLFCYGCYLPAPSLADSIPKLDLPLHLHV' A
#
# COMPACT_ATOMS: atom_id res chain seq x y z
N MET A 1 -34.98 -15.13 -5.62
CA MET A 1 -34.27 -15.65 -4.44
C MET A 1 -33.04 -14.77 -4.30
N GLU A 2 -33.14 -13.70 -3.52
CA GLU A 2 -32.05 -12.76 -3.30
C GLU A 2 -31.10 -13.42 -2.29
N GLY A 3 -29.86 -13.69 -2.72
CA GLY A 3 -28.84 -14.26 -1.85
C GLY A 3 -28.35 -13.19 -0.90
N GLU A 4 -28.64 -13.36 0.39
CA GLU A 4 -28.06 -12.54 1.46
C GLU A 4 -26.54 -12.75 1.44
N THR A 5 -25.81 -11.70 1.04
CA THR A 5 -24.34 -11.72 1.12
C THR A 5 -23.97 -11.37 2.55
N GLU A 6 -23.57 -12.37 3.33
CA GLU A 6 -23.03 -12.14 4.68
C GLU A 6 -21.76 -11.29 4.59
N VAL A 7 -21.80 -10.11 5.19
CA VAL A 7 -20.63 -9.23 5.30
C VAL A 7 -19.79 -9.72 6.47
N ILE A 8 -18.69 -10.40 6.17
CA ILE A 8 -17.73 -10.84 7.18
C ILE A 8 -16.78 -9.68 7.48
N ASP A 9 -16.82 -9.18 8.71
CA ASP A 9 -15.84 -8.20 9.19
C ASP A 9 -14.47 -8.85 9.38
N TYR A 10 -13.43 -8.23 8.81
CA TYR A 10 -12.06 -8.65 9.01
C TYR A 10 -11.58 -8.24 10.42
N ASP A 11 -11.12 -9.20 11.24
CA ASP A 11 -10.45 -8.88 12.51
C ASP A 11 -9.01 -8.39 12.26
N LEU A 12 -8.90 -7.10 11.94
CA LEU A 12 -7.61 -6.44 11.73
C LEU A 12 -6.74 -6.40 12.99
N LYS A 13 -7.31 -6.55 14.19
CA LYS A 13 -6.55 -6.55 15.45
C LYS A 13 -5.87 -7.89 15.71
N GLY A 14 -6.49 -8.99 15.25
CA GLY A 14 -5.93 -10.34 15.31
C GLY A 14 -4.76 -10.56 14.35
N ILE A 15 -4.63 -9.74 13.31
CA ILE A 15 -3.53 -9.84 12.34
C ILE A 15 -2.25 -9.28 12.96
N LYS A 16 -1.30 -10.18 13.28
CA LYS A 16 0.04 -9.77 13.69
C LYS A 16 0.74 -9.06 12.54
N THR A 17 1.11 -7.80 12.75
CA THR A 17 1.87 -7.00 11.80
C THR A 17 3.26 -6.70 12.36
N TYR A 18 4.24 -6.53 11.47
CA TYR A 18 5.64 -6.25 11.82
C TYR A 18 6.17 -5.07 11.01
N PRO A 19 5.57 -3.87 11.17
CA PRO A 19 5.90 -2.70 10.36
C PRO A 19 7.37 -2.27 10.50
N GLU A 20 7.99 -2.51 11.65
CA GLU A 20 9.40 -2.20 11.91
C GLU A 20 10.34 -2.84 10.89
N LYS A 21 10.05 -4.05 10.40
CA LYS A 21 10.88 -4.72 9.38
C LYS A 21 10.96 -3.96 8.06
N VAL A 22 9.99 -3.10 7.80
CA VAL A 22 9.91 -2.31 6.56
C VAL A 22 10.30 -0.86 6.85
N LEU A 23 9.85 -0.31 7.98
CA LEU A 23 10.04 1.09 8.35
C LEU A 23 11.44 1.39 8.92
N SER A 24 12.17 0.39 9.42
CA SER A 24 13.54 0.58 9.93
C SER A 24 14.56 0.82 8.82
N ASP A 25 14.35 0.25 7.65
CA ASP A 25 15.24 0.39 6.48
C ASP A 25 14.96 1.68 5.69
N LEU A 26 13.78 2.27 5.89
CA LEU A 26 13.41 3.58 5.38
C LEU A 26 14.19 4.66 6.14
N GLY A 27 15.35 5.02 5.61
CA GLY A 27 16.15 6.15 6.10
C GLY A 27 15.29 7.40 6.33
N SER A 28 15.71 8.28 7.24
CA SER A 28 14.95 9.46 7.67
C SER A 28 14.66 10.50 6.55
N GLY A 29 15.21 10.29 5.35
CA GLY A 29 15.11 11.19 4.21
C GLY A 29 13.80 11.10 3.44
N ARG A 30 13.49 12.16 2.69
CA ARG A 30 12.48 12.13 1.64
C ARG A 30 13.16 11.72 0.33
N GLU A 31 12.53 10.80 -0.40
CA GLU A 31 12.94 10.41 -1.73
C GLU A 31 12.17 11.19 -2.80
N LYS A 32 12.66 11.16 -4.04
CA LYS A 32 11.97 11.80 -5.17
C LYS A 32 11.03 10.78 -5.80
N CYS A 33 9.74 11.14 -5.90
CA CYS A 33 8.79 10.34 -6.67
C CYS A 33 9.30 10.14 -8.11
N GLU A 34 9.27 8.91 -8.62
CA GLU A 34 9.80 8.61 -9.95
C GLU A 34 9.07 9.37 -11.07
N LYS A 35 7.77 9.62 -10.91
CA LYS A 35 6.91 10.30 -11.91
C LYS A 35 6.94 11.83 -11.78
N CYS A 36 6.56 12.38 -10.61
CA CYS A 36 6.42 13.84 -10.45
C CYS A 36 7.61 14.55 -9.78
N LYS A 37 8.65 13.81 -9.37
CA LYS A 37 9.85 14.32 -8.69
C LYS A 37 9.59 15.12 -7.40
N LYS A 38 8.38 15.09 -6.84
CA LYS A 38 8.09 15.65 -5.51
C LYS A 38 8.79 14.83 -4.43
N GLY A 39 9.21 15.50 -3.35
CA GLY A 39 9.81 14.84 -2.18
C GLY A 39 8.75 14.11 -1.37
N ILE A 40 8.82 12.79 -1.34
CA ILE A 40 7.88 11.87 -0.65
C ILE A 40 8.64 11.06 0.41
N LYS A 41 7.94 10.64 1.47
CA LYS A 41 8.54 9.79 2.50
C LYS A 41 8.29 8.30 2.25
N LEU A 42 7.04 7.94 1.99
CA LEU A 42 6.62 6.53 1.81
C LEU A 42 5.83 6.32 0.52
N PHE A 43 4.99 7.29 0.16
CA PHE A 43 4.07 7.16 -0.96
C PHE A 43 3.76 8.52 -1.59
N CYS A 44 3.59 8.54 -2.92
CA CYS A 44 3.14 9.69 -3.67
C CYS A 44 1.64 9.62 -3.92
N TYR A 45 0.85 10.39 -3.18
CA TYR A 45 -0.61 10.42 -3.34
C TYR A 45 -1.07 10.98 -4.69
N GLY A 46 -0.27 11.82 -5.36
CA GLY A 46 -0.63 12.38 -6.67
C GLY A 46 -0.30 11.45 -7.85
N CYS A 47 0.63 10.52 -7.67
CA CYS A 47 1.04 9.58 -8.72
C CYS A 47 0.64 8.14 -8.42
N TYR A 48 0.14 7.87 -7.22
CA TYR A 48 -0.20 6.53 -6.71
C TYR A 48 0.97 5.55 -6.79
N LEU A 49 2.17 6.02 -6.43
CA LEU A 49 3.41 5.23 -6.47
C LEU A 49 4.10 5.26 -5.10
N PRO A 50 4.65 4.12 -4.64
CA PRO A 50 5.48 4.09 -3.44
C PRO A 50 6.81 4.82 -3.65
N ALA A 51 7.48 5.12 -2.54
CA ALA A 51 8.85 5.61 -2.59
C ALA A 51 9.77 4.51 -3.18
N PRO A 52 10.81 4.85 -3.96
CA PRO A 52 11.63 3.86 -4.66
C PRO A 52 12.21 2.78 -3.74
N SER A 53 12.72 3.18 -2.57
CA SER A 53 13.26 2.24 -1.57
C SER A 53 12.22 1.24 -1.02
N LEU A 54 10.94 1.56 -1.14
CA LEU A 54 9.83 0.77 -0.60
C LEU A 54 9.12 -0.07 -1.68
N ALA A 55 9.35 0.22 -2.96
CA ALA A 55 8.57 -0.33 -4.06
C ALA A 55 8.61 -1.87 -4.13
N ASP A 56 9.75 -2.48 -3.84
CA ASP A 56 9.94 -3.93 -3.88
C ASP A 56 9.42 -4.65 -2.63
N SER A 57 9.28 -3.93 -1.52
CA SER A 57 8.80 -4.47 -0.24
C SER A 57 7.27 -4.49 -0.14
N ILE A 58 6.57 -3.73 -0.99
CA ILE A 58 5.11 -3.69 -1.00
C ILE A 58 4.56 -4.80 -1.89
N PRO A 59 3.70 -5.70 -1.37
CA PRO A 59 3.09 -6.74 -2.18
C PRO A 59 2.20 -6.13 -3.26
N LYS A 60 2.36 -6.62 -4.49
CA LYS A 60 1.47 -6.30 -5.60
C LYS A 60 0.31 -7.28 -5.58
N LEU A 61 -0.90 -6.76 -5.46
CA LEU A 61 -2.13 -7.55 -5.49
C LEU A 61 -2.80 -7.33 -6.85
N ASP A 62 -3.02 -8.43 -7.57
CA ASP A 62 -3.91 -8.43 -8.73
C ASP A 62 -5.32 -8.78 -8.24
N LEU A 63 -6.25 -7.83 -8.38
CA LEU A 63 -7.62 -8.03 -7.93
C LEU A 63 -8.41 -8.67 -9.06
N PRO A 64 -9.27 -9.67 -8.80
CA PRO A 64 -10.08 -10.33 -9.83
C PRO A 64 -11.19 -9.41 -10.40
N LEU A 65 -11.21 -8.15 -9.99
CA LEU A 65 -12.19 -7.14 -10.38
C LEU A 65 -11.43 -5.96 -10.99
N HIS A 66 -11.73 -5.67 -12.25
CA HIS A 66 -11.24 -4.48 -12.90
C HIS A 66 -12.18 -3.31 -12.59
N LEU A 67 -11.66 -2.27 -11.94
CA LEU A 67 -12.38 -1.02 -11.75
C LEU A 67 -12.52 -0.35 -13.12
N HIS A 68 -13.76 -0.29 -13.63
CA HIS A 68 -14.10 0.60 -14.74
C HIS A 68 -14.42 1.98 -14.15
N VAL A 69 -13.65 2.98 -14.55
CA VAL A 69 -13.88 4.41 -14.24
C VAL A 69 -14.47 5.08 -15.46
#